data_AF-A0A356J785-F1
#
_entry.id   AF-A0A356J785-F1
#
_cell.length_a   1.000
_cell.length_b   1.000
_cell.length_c   1.000
_cell.angle_alpha   90.00
_cell.angle_beta   90.00
_cell.angle_gamma   90.00
#
_symmetry.space_group_name_H-M   'P 1'
#
loop_
_entity.id
_entity.type
_entity.pdbx_description
1 polymer ?
#
loop_
_entity_poly.entity_id
_entity_poly.type
_entity_poly.pdbx_seq_one_letter_code
_entity_poly.pdbx_strand_id
1 'polypeptide(L)' 'MIEHLSSIVMQEWFFRFVRVLSLFAMIIFIHSILFGAFKHMNASGRDDLTGDGRKYILTGTLGAIAMMMFFFMASAALAD' A
#
# COMPACT_ATOMS: atom_id res chain seq x y z
N MET A 1 -31.54 -19.82 -1.07
CA MET A 1 -30.39 -20.64 -1.52
C MET A 1 -29.60 -19.95 -2.65
N ILE A 2 -30.26 -19.45 -3.71
CA ILE A 2 -29.61 -18.70 -4.79
C ILE A 2 -29.00 -17.36 -4.31
N GLU A 3 -29.70 -16.63 -3.43
CA GLU A 3 -29.19 -15.36 -2.86
C GLU A 3 -27.96 -15.53 -1.95
N HIS A 4 -27.84 -16.67 -1.28
CA HIS A 4 -26.67 -16.95 -0.45
C HIS A 4 -25.44 -17.25 -1.31
N LEU A 5 -25.64 -17.96 -2.42
CA LEU A 5 -24.57 -18.25 -3.38
C LEU A 5 -24.08 -16.97 -4.07
N SER A 6 -24.99 -16.07 -4.47
CA SER A 6 -24.59 -14.79 -5.07
C SER A 6 -23.84 -13.90 -4.07
N SER A 7 -24.22 -13.89 -2.80
CA SER A 7 -23.51 -13.15 -1.76
C SER A 7 -22.07 -13.64 -1.56
N ILE A 8 -21.85 -14.96 -1.54
CA ILE A 8 -20.51 -15.55 -1.37
C ILE A 8 -19.61 -15.19 -2.56
N VAL A 9 -20.14 -15.32 -3.78
CA VAL A 9 -19.40 -14.97 -5.00
C VAL A 9 -19.02 -13.50 -5.02
N MET A 10 -19.93 -12.59 -4.62
CA MET A 10 -19.65 -11.16 -4.57
C MET A 10 -18.57 -10.81 -3.53
N GLN A 11 -18.57 -11.48 -2.37
CA GLN A 11 -17.54 -11.29 -1.34
C GLN A 11 -16.16 -11.76 -1.81
N GLU A 12 -16.09 -12.89 -2.51
CA GLU A 12 -14.84 -13.39 -3.10
C GLU A 12 -14.26 -12.40 -4.12
N TRP A 13 -15.09 -11.91 -5.04
CA TRP A 13 -14.69 -10.89 -6.02
C TRP A 13 -14.20 -9.60 -5.36
N PHE A 14 -14.87 -9.17 -4.28
CA PHE A 14 -14.46 -8.01 -3.51
C PHE A 14 -13.06 -8.18 -2.93
N PHE A 15 -12.76 -9.30 -2.26
CA PHE A 15 -11.42 -9.53 -1.70
C PHE A 15 -10.35 -9.71 -2.78
N ARG A 16 -10.68 -10.33 -3.92
CA ARG A 16 -9.78 -10.40 -5.08
C ARG A 16 -9.43 -9.00 -5.59
N PHE A 17 -10.42 -8.11 -5.67
CA PHE A 17 -10.23 -6.72 -6.07
C PHE A 17 -9.37 -5.94 -5.05
N VAL A 18 -9.67 -6.05 -3.75
CA VAL A 18 -8.88 -5.42 -2.67
C VAL A 18 -7.43 -5.87 -2.73
N ARG A 19 -7.17 -7.16 -2.94
CA ARG A 19 -5.82 -7.70 -3.07
C ARG A 19 -5.06 -7.07 -4.24
N VAL A 20 -5.67 -7.00 -5.41
CA VAL A 20 -5.05 -6.36 -6.58
C VAL A 20 -4.83 -4.86 -6.35
N LEU A 21 -5.81 -4.16 -5.79
CA LEU A 21 -5.71 -2.73 -5.47
C LEU A 21 -4.60 -2.44 -4.47
N SER A 22 -4.46 -3.27 -3.43
CA SER A 22 -3.40 -3.13 -2.42
C SER A 22 -2.00 -3.28 -3.01
N LEU A 23 -1.80 -4.16 -4.01
CA LEU A 23 -0.54 -4.28 -4.74
C LEU A 23 -0.23 -3.00 -5.54
N PHE A 24 -1.21 -2.46 -6.27
CA PHE A 24 -1.04 -1.20 -6.99
C PHE A 24 -0.73 -0.03 -6.05
N ALA A 25 -1.45 0.07 -4.93
CA ALA A 25 -1.21 1.10 -3.93
C ALA A 25 0.18 0.96 -3.29
N MET A 26 0.65 -0.27 -3.03
CA MET A 26 1.99 -0.53 -2.51
C MET A 26 3.09 0.00 -3.44
N ILE A 27 2.92 -0.12 -4.76
CA ILE A 27 3.86 0.45 -5.74
C ILE A 27 3.95 1.98 -5.58
N ILE A 28 2.81 2.66 -5.40
CA ILE A 28 2.78 4.13 -5.21
C ILE A 28 3.53 4.53 -3.93
N PHE A 29 3.33 3.79 -2.83
CA PHE A 29 4.02 4.06 -1.58
C PHE A 29 5.53 3.78 -1.66
N ILE A 30 5.94 2.71 -2.35
CA ILE A 30 7.37 2.46 -2.62
C ILE A 30 7.98 3.60 -3.43
N HIS A 31 7.27 4.12 -4.45
CA HIS A 31 7.73 5.29 -5.20
C HIS A 31 7.90 6.53 -4.31
N SER A 32 6.99 6.75 -3.35
CA SER A 32 7.14 7.83 -2.36
C SER A 32 8.39 7.64 -1.49
N ILE A 33 8.71 6.41 -1.07
CA ILE A 33 9.93 6.10 -0.32
C ILE A 33 11.17 6.43 -1.15
N LEU A 34 11.22 5.94 -2.40
CA LEU A 34 12.34 6.18 -3.31
C LEU A 34 12.53 7.66 -3.59
N PHE A 35 11.45 8.39 -3.89
CA PHE A 35 11.49 9.82 -4.11
C PHE A 35 11.99 10.58 -2.88
N GLY A 36 11.51 10.22 -1.69
CA GLY A 36 11.97 10.78 -0.42
C GLY A 36 13.46 10.50 -0.16
N ALA A 37 13.92 9.29 -0.47
CA ALA A 37 15.33 8.89 -0.36
C ALA A 37 16.23 9.69 -1.31
N PHE A 38 15.83 9.85 -2.58
CA PHE A 38 16.55 10.69 -3.54
C PHE A 38 16.60 12.15 -3.09
N LYS A 39 15.47 12.71 -2.61
CA LYS A 39 15.43 14.09 -2.09
C LYS A 39 16.35 14.26 -0.88
N HIS A 40 16.42 13.26 -0.01
CA HIS A 40 17.32 13.26 1.15
C HIS A 40 18.81 13.17 0.75
N MET A 41 19.16 12.32 -0.23
CA MET A 41 20.54 12.15 -0.70
C MET A 41 21.07 13.40 -1.45
N ASN A 42 20.21 14.09 -2.19
CA ASN A 42 20.58 15.31 -2.94
C ASN A 42 20.54 16.59 -2.08
N ALA A 43 20.18 16.52 -0.80
CA ALA A 43 19.97 17.68 0.05
C ALA A 43 21.26 18.32 0.60
N SER A 44 22.43 18.17 -0.04
CA SER A 44 23.72 18.66 0.48
C SER A 44 23.65 20.12 0.93
N GLY A 45 23.73 20.34 2.25
CA GLY A 45 23.71 21.66 2.89
C GLY A 45 22.32 22.33 3.01
N ARG A 46 21.23 21.61 2.77
CA ARG A 46 19.84 22.13 2.80
C ARG A 46 18.97 21.32 3.77
N ASP A 47 18.84 21.82 4.99
CA ASP A 47 18.09 21.18 6.08
C ASP A 47 16.58 21.05 5.78
N ASP A 48 16.03 21.97 5.01
CA ASP A 48 14.64 21.96 4.53
C ASP A 48 14.33 20.76 3.61
N LEU A 49 15.20 20.49 2.64
CA LEU A 49 15.08 19.34 1.74
C LEU A 49 15.27 18.01 2.47
N THR A 50 16.13 18.01 3.49
CA THR A 50 16.42 16.86 4.34
C THR A 50 15.19 16.45 5.17
N GLY A 51 14.51 17.43 5.77
CA GLY A 51 13.28 17.23 6.55
C GLY A 51 12.11 16.75 5.70
N ASP A 52 11.94 17.32 4.51
CA ASP A 52 10.90 16.88 3.57
C ASP A 52 11.14 15.46 3.06
N GLY A 53 12.37 15.12 2.67
CA GLY A 53 12.71 13.76 2.22
C GLY A 53 12.32 12.70 3.26
N ARG A 54 12.58 12.98 4.55
CA ARG A 54 12.16 12.10 5.65
C ARG A 54 10.64 11.95 5.76
N LYS A 55 9.85 13.00 5.54
CA LYS A 55 8.37 12.91 5.56
C LYS A 55 7.84 11.99 4.47
N TYR A 56 8.40 12.08 3.26
CA TYR A 56 8.03 11.19 2.14
C TYR A 56 8.39 9.72 2.42
N ILE A 57 9.57 9.48 3.00
CA ILE A 57 10.00 8.14 3.42
C ILE A 57 9.06 7.59 4.50
N LEU A 58 8.75 8.37 5.53
CA LEU A 58 7.89 7.94 6.64
C LEU A 58 6.47 7.61 6.16
N THR A 59 5.87 8.53 5.39
CA THR A 59 4.53 8.35 4.84
C THR A 59 4.47 7.17 3.87
N GLY A 60 5.49 7.04 3.02
CA GLY A 60 5.65 5.90 2.13
C GLY A 60 5.75 4.57 2.88
N THR A 61 6.55 4.52 3.95
CA THR A 61 6.75 3.31 4.75
C THR A 61 5.46 2.91 5.48
N LEU A 62 4.80 3.85 6.14
CA LEU A 62 3.53 3.58 6.84
C LEU A 62 2.44 3.12 5.87
N GLY A 63 2.34 3.76 4.70
CA GLY A 63 1.39 3.36 3.66
C GLY A 63 1.70 1.98 3.08
N ALA A 64 2.98 1.67 2.82
CA ALA A 64 3.39 0.36 2.33
C ALA A 64 3.05 -0.76 3.34
N ILE A 65 3.33 -0.55 4.63
CA ILE A 65 2.99 -1.52 5.69
C ILE A 65 1.47 -1.73 5.76
N ALA A 66 0.68 -0.65 5.74
CA ALA A 66 -0.78 -0.75 5.78
C ALA A 66 -1.33 -1.51 4.56
N MET A 67 -0.83 -1.21 3.35
CA MET A 67 -1.24 -1.93 2.14
C MET A 67 -0.83 -3.39 2.17
N MET A 68 0.35 -3.70 2.71
CA MET A 68 0.82 -5.08 2.89
C MET A 68 -0.09 -5.85 3.86
N MET A 69 -0.56 -5.22 4.95
CA MET A 69 -1.54 -5.82 5.85
C MET A 69 -2.88 -6.09 5.14
N PHE A 70 -3.40 -5.12 4.38
CA PHE A 70 -4.63 -5.34 3.60
C PHE A 70 -4.49 -6.48 2.58
N PHE A 71 -3.33 -6.58 1.93
CA PHE A 71 -3.03 -7.69 1.03
C PHE A 71 -3.10 -9.04 1.74
N PHE A 72 -2.45 -9.17 2.90
CA PHE A 72 -2.46 -10.42 3.68
C PHE A 72 -3.86 -10.75 4.21
N MET A 73 -4.60 -9.76 4.71
CA MET A 73 -5.97 -9.97 5.18
C MET A 73 -6.90 -10.43 4.04
N ALA A 74 -6.82 -9.78 2.87
CA ALA A 74 -7.61 -10.18 1.71
C ALA A 74 -7.19 -11.56 1.18
N SER A 75 -5.91 -11.93 1.30
CA SER A 75 -5.42 -13.25 0.91
C SER A 75 -5.87 -14.34 1.88
N ALA A 76 -5.86 -14.07 3.19
CA ALA A 76 -6.36 -14.98 4.21
C ALA A 76 -7.87 -15.22 4.05
N ALA A 77 -8.64 -14.14 3.84
CA ALA A 77 -10.09 -14.22 3.60
C ALA A 77 -10.50 -14.95 2.30
N LEU A 78 -9.55 -15.21 1.39
CA LEU A 78 -9.75 -16.00 0.18
C LEU A 78 -9.21 -17.44 0.31
N ALA A 79 -8.41 -17.71 1.35
CA ALA A 79 -7.85 -19.03 1.62
C ALA A 79 -8.77 -19.87 2.51
N ASP A 80 -9.61 -19.21 3.32
CA ASP A 80 -10.76 -19.78 4.05
C ASP A 80 -12.00 -19.90 3.15
#